data_AF-A0A0T5Z239-F1
#
_entry.id   AF-A0A0T5Z239-F1
#
_cell.length_a   1.000
_cell.length_b   1.000
_cell.length_c   1.000
_cell.angle_alpha   90.00
_cell.angle_beta   90.00
_cell.angle_gamma   90.00
#
_symmetry.space_group_name_H-M   'P 1'
#
loop_
_entity.id
_entity.type
_entity.pdbx_description
1 polymer ?
#
loop_
_entity_poly.entity_id
_entity_poly.type
_entity_poly.pdbx_seq_one_letter_code
_entity_poly.pdbx_strand_id
1 'polypeptide(L)'
;RHYLADTKASAVILSAEDAEHCHTAVVISDNPHLAYARIAAQLFPPARFEPGRHPSAVVDESAAVDASAWIGPCAVVGADVMIGAGVYIGPGCVIEPGCKIAAGSRLVARVTLCRDTELGEQCLIHPGAVLGADGFGLANDQGRWEKVPQLGRVRVGKRVEIGANTTIDRGALEDTVLADGVKLDNLIMIAHNVQVGEDTAMAGLSGIAGSTRIGRGCTFGGASGVVGHIKIGDNVHFSGQALVTRSFERPGYYSSGLPATENSAWKRAVARIRHLDDFAKRLKQLEKQVKELLGNVSQPKD
;
A
#
# COMPACT_ATOMS: atom_id res chain seq x y z
N ARG A 1 30.49 -6.19 -6.81
CA ARG A 1 31.86 -6.27 -7.40
C ARG A 1 32.80 -7.11 -6.55
N HIS A 2 33.14 -6.71 -5.32
CA HIS A 2 34.14 -7.42 -4.48
C HIS A 2 33.90 -8.94 -4.32
N TYR A 3 32.64 -9.36 -4.17
CA TYR A 3 32.28 -10.78 -4.02
C TYR A 3 32.08 -11.55 -5.34
N LEU A 4 32.22 -10.90 -6.52
CA LEU A 4 31.99 -11.55 -7.81
C LEU A 4 33.08 -12.56 -8.15
N ALA A 5 34.32 -12.28 -7.73
CA ALA A 5 35.46 -13.16 -7.97
C ALA A 5 35.32 -14.51 -7.24
N ASP A 6 34.65 -14.53 -6.09
CA ASP A 6 34.51 -15.71 -5.23
C ASP A 6 33.13 -16.39 -5.34
N THR A 7 32.29 -15.96 -6.28
CA THR A 7 30.94 -16.52 -6.42
C THR A 7 30.98 -17.99 -6.81
N LYS A 8 30.09 -18.79 -6.21
CA LYS A 8 29.88 -20.20 -6.60
C LYS A 8 28.68 -20.39 -7.53
N ALA A 9 28.06 -19.31 -7.98
CA ALA A 9 26.90 -19.36 -8.87
C ALA A 9 27.31 -19.78 -10.28
N SER A 10 26.52 -20.66 -10.92
CA SER A 10 26.78 -21.10 -12.29
C SER A 10 26.63 -19.97 -13.33
N ALA A 11 25.79 -18.97 -13.02
CA ALA A 11 25.65 -17.76 -13.81
C ALA A 11 25.29 -16.55 -12.93
N VAL A 12 25.60 -15.33 -13.38
CA VAL A 12 25.31 -14.07 -12.68
C VAL A 12 24.67 -13.06 -13.63
N ILE A 13 23.70 -12.29 -13.14
CA ILE A 13 23.08 -11.19 -13.88
C ILE A 13 23.82 -9.91 -13.52
N LEU A 14 24.40 -9.23 -14.52
CA LEU A 14 25.27 -8.08 -14.32
C LEU A 14 25.00 -6.97 -15.33
N SER A 15 25.48 -5.76 -15.01
CA SER A 15 25.65 -4.72 -16.01
C SER A 15 26.76 -5.10 -17.00
N ALA A 16 26.80 -4.44 -18.17
CA ALA A 16 27.88 -4.67 -19.13
C ALA A 16 29.27 -4.32 -18.55
N GLU A 17 29.36 -3.26 -17.75
CA GLU A 17 30.61 -2.82 -17.09
C GLU A 17 31.14 -3.85 -16.09
N ASP A 18 30.24 -4.55 -15.41
CA ASP A 18 30.60 -5.53 -14.38
C ASP A 18 30.98 -6.91 -14.94
N ALA A 19 30.65 -7.18 -16.20
CA ALA A 19 30.77 -8.52 -16.79
C ALA A 19 32.23 -8.99 -16.88
N GLU A 20 33.17 -8.09 -17.13
CA GLU A 20 34.60 -8.40 -17.26
C GLU A 20 35.23 -8.91 -15.96
N HIS A 21 34.60 -8.64 -14.81
CA HIS A 21 35.07 -9.05 -13.49
C HIS A 21 34.46 -10.37 -13.00
N CYS A 22 33.66 -11.05 -13.84
CA CYS A 22 33.00 -12.29 -13.48
C CYS A 22 33.66 -13.48 -14.20
N HIS A 23 33.98 -14.53 -13.45
CA HIS A 23 34.61 -15.73 -13.99
C HIS A 23 33.60 -16.81 -14.42
N THR A 24 32.29 -16.56 -14.25
CA THR A 24 31.21 -17.50 -14.59
C THR A 24 30.36 -16.96 -15.74
N ALA A 25 29.34 -17.71 -16.17
CA ALA A 25 28.46 -17.26 -17.25
C ALA A 25 27.71 -15.97 -16.85
N VAL A 26 27.65 -14.99 -17.75
CA VAL A 26 27.03 -13.68 -17.44
C VAL A 26 25.80 -13.45 -18.31
N VAL A 27 24.71 -13.03 -17.67
CA VAL A 27 23.54 -12.44 -18.34
C VAL A 27 23.63 -10.92 -18.19
N ILE A 28 23.89 -10.23 -19.30
CA ILE A 28 24.01 -8.77 -19.31
C ILE A 28 22.62 -8.13 -19.32
N SER A 29 22.39 -7.18 -18.42
CA SER A 29 21.14 -6.42 -18.31
C SER A 29 21.40 -4.99 -17.84
N ASP A 30 20.69 -4.03 -18.45
CA ASP A 30 20.68 -2.62 -18.01
C ASP A 30 19.99 -2.44 -16.65
N ASN A 31 19.16 -3.41 -16.25
CA ASN A 31 18.55 -3.47 -14.93
C ASN A 31 18.67 -4.90 -14.36
N PRO A 32 19.80 -5.24 -13.71
CA PRO A 32 20.03 -6.58 -13.19
C PRO A 32 18.95 -7.05 -12.21
N HIS A 33 18.40 -6.16 -11.39
CA HIS A 33 17.37 -6.50 -10.41
C HIS A 33 16.03 -6.86 -11.09
N LEU A 34 15.62 -6.10 -12.11
CA LEU A 34 14.42 -6.43 -12.89
C LEU A 34 14.60 -7.73 -13.68
N ALA A 35 15.78 -7.94 -14.28
CA ALA A 35 16.10 -9.18 -14.97
C ALA A 35 16.04 -10.38 -14.01
N TYR A 36 16.59 -10.25 -12.81
CA TYR A 36 16.47 -11.25 -11.76
C TYR A 36 15.00 -11.57 -11.46
N ALA A 37 14.16 -10.56 -11.22
CA ALA A 37 12.75 -10.79 -10.91
C ALA A 37 12.02 -11.56 -12.03
N ARG A 38 12.28 -11.21 -13.29
CA ARG A 38 11.68 -11.89 -14.47
C ARG A 38 12.17 -13.32 -14.62
N ILE A 39 13.46 -13.58 -14.42
CA ILE A 39 14.05 -14.92 -14.50
C ILE A 39 13.54 -15.79 -13.34
N ALA A 40 13.56 -15.25 -12.12
CA ALA A 40 13.06 -15.95 -10.94
C ALA A 40 11.59 -16.36 -11.11
N ALA A 41 10.74 -15.49 -11.66
CA ALA A 41 9.34 -15.80 -11.95
C ALA A 41 9.15 -16.96 -12.96
N GLN A 42 10.09 -17.13 -13.90
CA GLN A 42 10.06 -18.24 -14.87
C GLN A 42 10.61 -19.55 -14.29
N LEU A 43 11.67 -19.47 -13.48
CA LEU A 43 12.30 -20.64 -12.87
C LEU A 43 11.51 -21.20 -11.69
N PHE A 44 10.82 -20.32 -10.97
CA PHE A 44 10.01 -20.64 -9.80
C PHE A 44 8.57 -20.15 -9.99
N PRO A 45 7.85 -20.68 -10.99
CA PRO A 45 6.48 -20.28 -11.21
C PRO A 45 5.61 -20.70 -10.02
N PRO A 46 4.48 -20.02 -9.76
CA PRO A 46 3.53 -20.45 -8.75
C PRO A 46 3.13 -21.91 -8.97
N ALA A 47 2.93 -22.66 -7.88
CA ALA A 47 2.48 -24.04 -7.96
C ALA A 47 1.23 -24.14 -8.83
N ARG A 48 1.29 -25.00 -9.84
CA ARG A 48 0.15 -25.36 -10.68
C ARG A 48 -0.89 -26.08 -9.83
N PHE A 49 -2.14 -25.92 -10.18
CA PHE A 49 -3.26 -26.63 -9.57
C PHE A 49 -4.02 -27.36 -10.67
N GLU A 50 -4.63 -28.48 -10.31
CA GLU A 50 -5.60 -29.14 -11.17
C GLU A 50 -6.94 -28.42 -10.99
N PRO A 51 -7.63 -28.02 -12.08
CA PRO A 51 -8.96 -27.47 -11.99
C PRO A 51 -9.93 -28.39 -11.25
N GLY A 52 -10.91 -27.79 -10.56
CA GLY A 52 -11.95 -28.53 -9.86
C GLY A 52 -12.30 -27.93 -8.50
N ARG A 53 -13.01 -28.71 -7.70
CA ARG A 53 -13.52 -28.30 -6.40
C ARG A 53 -13.19 -29.37 -5.37
N HIS A 54 -12.55 -28.97 -4.28
CA HIS A 54 -12.33 -29.87 -3.16
C HIS A 54 -13.68 -30.33 -2.55
N PRO A 55 -13.85 -31.61 -2.15
CA PRO A 55 -15.12 -32.12 -1.63
C PRO A 55 -15.69 -31.37 -0.42
N SER A 56 -14.83 -30.73 0.39
CA SER A 56 -15.25 -29.93 1.55
C SER A 56 -15.54 -28.46 1.24
N ALA A 57 -15.39 -28.02 0.00
CA ALA A 57 -15.78 -26.66 -0.38
C ALA A 57 -17.31 -26.56 -0.47
N VAL A 58 -17.86 -25.48 0.08
CA VAL A 58 -19.29 -25.16 0.00
C VAL A 58 -19.45 -24.10 -1.07
N VAL A 59 -20.18 -24.43 -2.13
CA VAL A 59 -20.41 -23.51 -3.26
C VAL A 59 -21.91 -23.48 -3.50
N ASP A 60 -22.49 -22.29 -3.44
CA ASP A 60 -23.91 -22.06 -3.75
C ASP A 60 -24.23 -22.50 -5.18
N GLU A 61 -25.43 -23.03 -5.40
CA GLU A 61 -25.87 -23.55 -6.70
C GLU A 61 -25.95 -22.46 -7.79
N SER A 62 -26.19 -21.21 -7.40
CA SER A 62 -26.25 -20.07 -8.32
C SER A 62 -24.87 -19.53 -8.71
N ALA A 63 -23.79 -19.96 -8.04
CA ALA A 63 -22.45 -19.49 -8.35
C ALA A 63 -21.99 -20.00 -9.73
N ALA A 64 -21.51 -19.09 -10.56
CA ALA A 64 -20.94 -19.40 -11.86
C ALA A 64 -19.42 -19.57 -11.73
N VAL A 65 -18.95 -20.83 -11.80
CA VAL A 65 -17.53 -21.17 -11.67
C VAL A 65 -17.01 -21.73 -12.98
N ASP A 66 -16.01 -21.07 -13.56
CA ASP A 66 -15.34 -21.56 -14.77
C ASP A 66 -14.70 -22.94 -14.55
N ALA A 67 -14.78 -23.82 -15.55
CA ALA A 67 -14.30 -25.19 -15.45
C ALA A 67 -12.77 -25.31 -15.23
N SER A 68 -12.02 -24.25 -15.53
CA SER A 68 -10.57 -24.20 -15.31
C SER A 68 -10.17 -23.64 -13.93
N ALA A 69 -11.13 -23.20 -13.11
CA ALA A 69 -10.87 -22.68 -11.78
C ALA A 69 -10.64 -23.80 -10.75
N TRP A 70 -9.99 -23.45 -9.63
CA TRP A 70 -9.86 -24.32 -8.47
C TRP A 70 -10.48 -23.71 -7.22
N ILE A 71 -11.30 -24.50 -6.51
CA ILE A 71 -11.89 -24.15 -5.21
C ILE A 71 -11.33 -25.07 -4.12
N GLY A 72 -10.53 -24.50 -3.22
CA GLY A 72 -9.81 -25.21 -2.17
C GLY A 72 -10.67 -25.70 -1.00
N PRO A 73 -10.09 -26.52 -0.10
CA PRO A 73 -10.83 -27.13 0.99
C PRO A 73 -11.40 -26.09 1.95
N CYS A 74 -12.63 -26.32 2.39
CA CYS A 74 -13.35 -25.47 3.34
C CYS A 74 -13.54 -24.02 2.86
N ALA A 75 -13.34 -23.74 1.57
CA ALA A 75 -13.75 -22.46 1.00
C ALA A 75 -15.29 -22.39 0.93
N VAL A 76 -15.83 -21.20 1.13
CA VAL A 76 -17.27 -20.90 1.03
C VAL A 76 -17.48 -19.88 -0.08
N VAL A 77 -18.29 -20.23 -1.07
CA VAL A 77 -18.66 -19.37 -2.20
C VAL A 77 -20.17 -19.16 -2.15
N GLY A 78 -20.58 -17.90 -1.94
CA GLY A 78 -21.98 -17.50 -1.82
C GLY A 78 -22.72 -17.41 -3.16
N ALA A 79 -24.00 -17.01 -3.06
CA ALA A 79 -24.91 -16.90 -4.19
C ALA A 79 -24.45 -15.85 -5.22
N ASP A 80 -24.77 -16.10 -6.49
CA ASP A 80 -24.51 -15.22 -7.64
C ASP A 80 -23.04 -14.78 -7.80
N VAL A 81 -22.10 -15.50 -7.18
CA VAL A 81 -20.67 -15.25 -7.33
C VAL A 81 -20.20 -15.70 -8.72
N MET A 82 -19.38 -14.88 -9.38
CA MET A 82 -18.77 -15.19 -10.67
C MET A 82 -17.27 -15.42 -10.51
N ILE A 83 -16.80 -16.62 -10.87
CA ILE A 83 -15.39 -17.03 -10.81
C ILE A 83 -14.90 -17.32 -12.22
N GLY A 84 -13.97 -16.49 -12.71
CA GLY A 84 -13.43 -16.57 -14.07
C GLY A 84 -12.40 -17.69 -14.27
N ALA A 85 -11.94 -17.81 -15.52
CA ALA A 85 -11.01 -18.85 -15.94
C ALA A 85 -9.66 -18.80 -15.19
N GLY A 86 -9.16 -19.97 -14.81
CA GLY A 86 -7.87 -20.13 -14.13
C GLY A 86 -7.78 -19.44 -12.77
N VAL A 87 -8.92 -19.08 -12.15
CA VAL A 87 -8.93 -18.53 -10.81
C VAL A 87 -8.61 -19.61 -9.78
N TYR A 88 -7.78 -19.26 -8.80
CA TYR A 88 -7.47 -20.11 -7.66
C TYR A 88 -8.07 -19.51 -6.38
N ILE A 89 -8.99 -20.23 -5.76
CA ILE A 89 -9.52 -19.93 -4.44
C ILE A 89 -8.91 -20.91 -3.45
N GLY A 90 -8.06 -20.40 -2.57
CA GLY A 90 -7.36 -21.20 -1.58
C GLY A 90 -8.22 -21.66 -0.40
N PRO A 91 -7.63 -22.46 0.51
CA PRO A 91 -8.36 -23.06 1.61
C PRO A 91 -8.95 -22.02 2.56
N GLY A 92 -10.19 -22.25 3.00
CA GLY A 92 -10.88 -21.41 3.99
C GLY A 92 -11.19 -19.98 3.53
N CYS A 93 -11.08 -19.67 2.23
CA CYS A 93 -11.54 -18.37 1.74
C CYS A 93 -13.07 -18.27 1.83
N VAL A 94 -13.58 -17.06 2.09
CA VAL A 94 -15.01 -16.77 2.14
C VAL A 94 -15.31 -15.71 1.09
N ILE A 95 -16.14 -16.07 0.11
CA ILE A 95 -16.55 -15.21 -0.98
C ILE A 95 -18.05 -14.97 -0.83
N GLU A 96 -18.42 -13.79 -0.35
CA GLU A 96 -19.81 -13.42 -0.11
C GLU A 96 -20.60 -13.18 -1.41
N PRO A 97 -21.95 -13.11 -1.34
CA PRO A 97 -22.80 -13.02 -2.53
C PRO A 97 -22.47 -11.87 -3.49
N GLY A 98 -22.68 -12.12 -4.78
CA GLY A 98 -22.53 -11.12 -5.85
C GLY A 98 -21.09 -10.70 -6.17
N CYS A 99 -20.08 -11.30 -5.52
CA CYS A 99 -18.68 -11.03 -5.83
C CYS A 99 -18.32 -11.48 -7.26
N LYS A 100 -17.38 -10.78 -7.88
CA LYS A 100 -16.85 -11.14 -9.20
C LYS A 100 -15.33 -11.22 -9.16
N ILE A 101 -14.79 -12.36 -9.59
CA ILE A 101 -13.35 -12.61 -9.61
C ILE A 101 -12.95 -12.93 -11.05
N ALA A 102 -12.21 -12.02 -11.68
CA ALA A 102 -11.80 -12.18 -13.07
C ALA A 102 -10.59 -13.14 -13.22
N ALA A 103 -10.30 -13.48 -14.48
CA ALA A 103 -9.42 -14.59 -14.83
C ALA A 103 -8.00 -14.50 -14.25
N GLY A 104 -7.45 -15.66 -13.91
CA GLY A 104 -6.06 -15.83 -13.43
C GLY A 104 -5.76 -15.23 -12.06
N SER A 105 -6.78 -14.74 -11.34
CA SER A 105 -6.61 -14.21 -9.99
C SER A 105 -6.46 -15.33 -8.95
N ARG A 106 -5.67 -15.07 -7.91
CA ARG A 106 -5.31 -16.04 -6.87
C ARG A 106 -5.57 -15.47 -5.49
N LEU A 107 -6.49 -16.09 -4.77
CA LEU A 107 -6.73 -15.86 -3.34
C LEU A 107 -6.04 -16.99 -2.57
N VAL A 108 -5.02 -16.66 -1.76
CA VAL A 108 -4.07 -17.68 -1.27
C VAL A 108 -4.68 -18.62 -0.22
N ALA A 109 -5.21 -18.10 0.88
CA ALA A 109 -5.89 -18.87 1.93
C ALA A 109 -6.59 -17.91 2.89
N ARG A 110 -7.78 -18.24 3.40
CA ARG A 110 -8.48 -17.41 4.41
C ARG A 110 -8.59 -15.94 4.00
N VAL A 111 -8.84 -15.68 2.72
CA VAL A 111 -9.19 -14.35 2.21
C VAL A 111 -10.70 -14.20 2.29
N THR A 112 -11.17 -13.05 2.75
CA THR A 112 -12.60 -12.73 2.79
C THR A 112 -12.90 -11.63 1.77
N LEU A 113 -13.74 -11.94 0.78
CA LEU A 113 -14.37 -10.95 -0.08
C LEU A 113 -15.81 -10.77 0.40
N CYS A 114 -16.13 -9.58 0.89
CA CYS A 114 -17.49 -9.21 1.28
C CYS A 114 -18.34 -8.88 0.05
N ARG A 115 -19.67 -8.88 0.24
CA ARG A 115 -20.66 -8.81 -0.84
C ARG A 115 -20.34 -7.73 -1.89
N ASP A 116 -20.62 -8.06 -3.14
CA ASP A 116 -20.46 -7.19 -4.32
C ASP A 116 -19.02 -6.70 -4.59
N THR A 117 -17.99 -7.33 -3.99
CA THR A 117 -16.58 -7.00 -4.30
C THR A 117 -16.20 -7.48 -5.70
N GLU A 118 -15.58 -6.60 -6.48
CA GLU A 118 -15.11 -6.91 -7.84
C GLU A 118 -13.58 -6.94 -7.88
N LEU A 119 -13.01 -8.06 -8.32
CA LEU A 119 -11.57 -8.27 -8.49
C LEU A 119 -11.22 -8.48 -9.96
N GLY A 120 -10.29 -7.67 -10.47
CA GLY A 120 -9.77 -7.75 -11.83
C GLY A 120 -8.88 -8.97 -12.08
N GLU A 121 -8.33 -9.04 -13.28
CA GLU A 121 -7.52 -10.18 -13.76
C GLU A 121 -6.14 -10.22 -13.08
N GLN A 122 -5.60 -11.43 -12.92
CA GLN A 122 -4.22 -11.65 -12.48
C GLN A 122 -3.87 -10.98 -11.13
N CYS A 123 -4.83 -10.88 -10.21
CA CYS A 123 -4.58 -10.35 -8.88
C CYS A 123 -4.05 -11.44 -7.95
N LEU A 124 -3.27 -11.04 -6.94
CA LEU A 124 -2.78 -11.94 -5.88
C LEU A 124 -3.15 -11.38 -4.51
N ILE A 125 -3.95 -12.13 -3.77
CA ILE A 125 -4.45 -11.73 -2.45
C ILE A 125 -3.92 -12.69 -1.39
N HIS A 126 -3.11 -12.17 -0.47
CA HIS A 126 -2.45 -12.94 0.57
C HIS A 126 -3.36 -13.22 1.77
N PRO A 127 -2.97 -14.19 2.63
CA PRO A 127 -3.87 -14.69 3.66
C PRO A 127 -4.36 -13.66 4.68
N GLY A 128 -5.61 -13.82 5.09
CA GLY A 128 -6.25 -12.98 6.11
C GLY A 128 -6.68 -11.58 5.63
N ALA A 129 -6.45 -11.24 4.35
CA ALA A 129 -6.96 -10.00 3.79
C ALA A 129 -8.50 -9.99 3.75
N VAL A 130 -9.09 -8.84 4.04
CA VAL A 130 -10.54 -8.63 4.03
C VAL A 130 -10.88 -7.44 3.14
N LEU A 131 -11.68 -7.68 2.10
CA LEU A 131 -12.08 -6.68 1.12
C LEU A 131 -13.60 -6.50 1.18
N GLY A 132 -14.05 -5.26 1.31
CA GLY A 132 -15.46 -4.90 1.24
C GLY A 132 -16.20 -4.89 2.58
N ALA A 133 -15.47 -4.95 3.70
CA ALA A 133 -16.06 -4.72 5.03
C ALA A 133 -16.64 -3.30 5.13
N ASP A 134 -17.56 -3.09 6.08
CA ASP A 134 -18.10 -1.77 6.36
C ASP A 134 -17.00 -0.84 6.90
N GLY A 135 -16.80 0.30 6.23
CA GLY A 135 -15.95 1.36 6.76
C GLY A 135 -16.54 2.09 7.96
N PHE A 136 -15.72 2.98 8.52
CA PHE A 136 -15.99 3.73 9.74
C PHE A 136 -16.98 4.91 9.54
N GLY A 137 -18.14 4.65 8.96
CA GLY A 137 -19.22 5.62 8.81
C GLY A 137 -20.09 5.71 10.06
N LEU A 138 -19.94 6.79 10.83
CA LEU A 138 -20.71 7.05 12.05
C LEU A 138 -21.30 8.47 12.02
N ALA A 139 -22.55 8.60 12.45
CA ALA A 139 -23.18 9.89 12.73
C ALA A 139 -23.26 10.08 14.25
N ASN A 140 -23.00 11.29 14.76
CA ASN A 140 -23.14 11.57 16.18
C ASN A 140 -24.52 12.14 16.46
N ASP A 141 -25.28 11.50 17.34
CA ASP A 141 -26.48 12.03 17.95
C ASP A 141 -26.25 12.19 19.45
N GLN A 142 -25.96 13.43 19.88
CA GLN A 142 -25.80 13.79 21.30
C GLN A 142 -24.81 12.91 22.08
N GLY A 143 -23.66 12.60 21.47
CA GLY A 143 -22.62 11.77 22.09
C GLY A 143 -22.79 10.26 21.87
N ARG A 144 -23.90 9.82 21.26
CA ARG A 144 -24.08 8.45 20.78
C ARG A 144 -23.68 8.34 19.30
N TRP A 145 -22.92 7.33 18.96
CA TRP A 145 -22.58 7.03 17.57
C TRP A 145 -23.60 6.09 16.95
N GLU A 146 -24.25 6.53 15.89
CA GLU A 146 -25.18 5.75 15.09
C GLU A 146 -24.46 5.26 13.81
N LYS A 147 -24.61 3.98 13.50
CA LYS A 147 -23.97 3.35 12.33
C LYS A 147 -24.59 3.88 11.03
N VAL A 148 -23.74 4.37 10.13
CA VAL A 148 -24.16 4.72 8.77
C VAL A 148 -23.93 3.50 7.86
N PRO A 149 -24.99 2.95 7.22
CA PRO A 149 -24.84 1.85 6.28
C PRO A 149 -23.86 2.19 5.14
N GLN A 150 -22.98 1.24 4.81
CA GLN A 150 -22.02 1.37 3.72
C GLN A 150 -22.55 0.63 2.49
N LEU A 151 -22.98 1.38 1.47
CA LEU A 151 -23.76 0.88 0.34
C LEU A 151 -22.94 0.70 -0.94
N GLY A 152 -21.80 1.38 -1.06
CA GLY A 152 -20.87 1.24 -2.17
C GLY A 152 -20.14 -0.10 -2.14
N ARG A 153 -19.14 -0.29 -2.99
CA ARG A 153 -18.41 -1.57 -3.15
C ARG A 153 -16.91 -1.37 -3.02
N VAL A 154 -16.16 -2.45 -3.23
CA VAL A 154 -14.73 -2.42 -3.53
C VAL A 154 -14.53 -2.87 -4.97
N ARG A 155 -13.79 -2.09 -5.75
CA ARG A 155 -13.40 -2.41 -7.12
C ARG A 155 -11.89 -2.42 -7.24
N VAL A 156 -11.34 -3.58 -7.58
CA VAL A 156 -9.90 -3.79 -7.74
C VAL A 156 -9.61 -4.06 -9.21
N GLY A 157 -8.65 -3.31 -9.76
CA GLY A 157 -8.18 -3.44 -11.14
C GLY A 157 -7.38 -4.72 -11.37
N LYS A 158 -6.65 -4.77 -12.49
CA LYS A 158 -5.85 -5.92 -12.90
C LYS A 158 -4.46 -5.88 -12.28
N ARG A 159 -3.81 -7.04 -12.11
CA ARG A 159 -2.41 -7.18 -11.65
C ARG A 159 -2.16 -6.56 -10.27
N VAL A 160 -3.20 -6.43 -9.46
CA VAL A 160 -3.11 -5.88 -8.10
C VAL A 160 -2.61 -6.95 -7.14
N GLU A 161 -1.70 -6.57 -6.24
CA GLU A 161 -1.22 -7.45 -5.17
C GLU A 161 -1.60 -6.86 -3.81
N ILE A 162 -2.20 -7.67 -2.95
CA ILE A 162 -2.64 -7.28 -1.61
C ILE A 162 -2.04 -8.23 -0.59
N GLY A 163 -1.26 -7.66 0.33
CA GLY A 163 -0.55 -8.38 1.39
C GLY A 163 -1.46 -8.97 2.46
N ALA A 164 -0.85 -9.76 3.33
CA ALA A 164 -1.52 -10.50 4.38
C ALA A 164 -2.13 -9.54 5.42
N ASN A 165 -3.33 -9.89 5.89
CA ASN A 165 -4.11 -9.12 6.87
C ASN A 165 -4.34 -7.64 6.50
N THR A 166 -4.26 -7.30 5.21
CA THR A 166 -4.64 -5.96 4.72
C THR A 166 -6.16 -5.87 4.61
N THR A 167 -6.71 -4.74 5.05
CA THR A 167 -8.15 -4.49 5.06
C THR A 167 -8.50 -3.33 4.14
N ILE A 168 -9.51 -3.54 3.30
CA ILE A 168 -10.00 -2.54 2.35
C ILE A 168 -11.52 -2.41 2.54
N ASP A 169 -11.95 -1.27 3.07
CA ASP A 169 -13.36 -1.02 3.32
C ASP A 169 -14.11 -0.73 2.02
N ARG A 170 -15.37 -1.15 1.95
CA ARG A 170 -16.30 -0.70 0.91
C ARG A 170 -16.59 0.79 1.09
N GLY A 171 -16.94 1.46 -0.01
CA GLY A 171 -17.33 2.85 0.07
C GLY A 171 -18.73 3.07 0.65
N ALA A 172 -19.00 4.28 1.13
CA ALA A 172 -20.28 4.63 1.74
C ALA A 172 -21.42 4.69 0.70
N LEU A 173 -21.19 5.38 -0.42
CA LEU A 173 -22.11 5.49 -1.55
C LEU A 173 -21.40 5.17 -2.87
N GLU A 174 -20.30 5.88 -3.15
CA GLU A 174 -19.35 5.51 -4.19
C GLU A 174 -18.52 4.29 -3.77
N ASP A 175 -17.75 3.74 -4.69
CA ASP A 175 -16.87 2.60 -4.42
C ASP A 175 -15.50 3.04 -3.88
N THR A 176 -14.86 2.18 -3.11
CA THR A 176 -13.41 2.19 -2.90
C THR A 176 -12.75 1.55 -4.12
N VAL A 177 -11.74 2.20 -4.70
CA VAL A 177 -11.17 1.80 -5.99
C VAL A 177 -9.65 1.67 -5.91
N LEU A 178 -9.13 0.50 -6.28
CA LEU A 178 -7.72 0.30 -6.56
C LEU A 178 -7.55 0.12 -8.07
N ALA A 179 -6.79 0.99 -8.71
CA ALA A 179 -6.50 0.87 -10.14
C ALA A 179 -5.54 -0.30 -10.44
N ASP A 180 -5.29 -0.52 -11.72
CA ASP A 180 -4.37 -1.55 -12.20
C ASP A 180 -2.97 -1.43 -11.57
N GLY A 181 -2.33 -2.58 -11.33
CA GLY A 181 -0.92 -2.65 -10.92
C GLY A 181 -0.62 -2.18 -9.50
N VAL A 182 -1.60 -1.72 -8.72
CA VAL A 182 -1.41 -1.31 -7.33
C VAL A 182 -0.80 -2.46 -6.49
N LYS A 183 0.19 -2.12 -5.65
CA LYS A 183 0.88 -3.07 -4.76
C LYS A 183 0.74 -2.65 -3.31
N LEU A 184 -0.02 -3.40 -2.53
CA LEU A 184 -0.20 -3.19 -1.10
C LEU A 184 0.52 -4.30 -0.33
N ASP A 185 1.45 -3.93 0.53
CA ASP A 185 2.10 -4.83 1.48
C ASP A 185 1.14 -5.24 2.62
N ASN A 186 1.66 -5.92 3.63
CA ASN A 186 0.93 -6.50 4.74
C ASN A 186 0.41 -5.45 5.75
N LEU A 187 -0.69 -5.79 6.43
CA LEU A 187 -1.26 -5.00 7.52
C LEU A 187 -1.56 -3.53 7.13
N ILE A 188 -1.95 -3.31 5.89
CA ILE A 188 -2.38 -2.00 5.40
C ILE A 188 -3.87 -1.80 5.69
N MET A 189 -4.26 -0.55 5.93
CA MET A 189 -5.66 -0.15 6.04
C MET A 189 -6.03 0.85 4.94
N ILE A 190 -6.98 0.48 4.09
CA ILE A 190 -7.59 1.36 3.09
C ILE A 190 -9.05 1.62 3.50
N ALA A 191 -9.35 2.84 3.93
CA ALA A 191 -10.70 3.20 4.36
C ALA A 191 -11.68 3.40 3.20
N HIS A 192 -12.95 3.60 3.55
CA HIS A 192 -14.05 3.79 2.61
C HIS A 192 -13.81 4.94 1.62
N ASN A 193 -14.21 4.74 0.37
CA ASN A 193 -14.14 5.73 -0.72
C ASN A 193 -12.73 6.17 -1.13
N VAL A 194 -11.68 5.50 -0.63
CA VAL A 194 -10.32 5.76 -1.10
C VAL A 194 -10.18 5.36 -2.56
N GLN A 195 -9.44 6.17 -3.32
CA GLN A 195 -9.10 5.88 -4.71
C GLN A 195 -7.59 5.86 -4.86
N VAL A 196 -7.04 4.74 -5.33
CA VAL A 196 -5.60 4.56 -5.53
C VAL A 196 -5.31 4.41 -7.01
N GLY A 197 -4.49 5.32 -7.56
CA GLY A 197 -4.09 5.33 -8.95
C GLY A 197 -3.11 4.22 -9.32
N GLU A 198 -3.00 4.01 -10.63
CA GLU A 198 -2.25 2.89 -11.24
C GLU A 198 -0.78 2.84 -10.81
N ASP A 199 -0.27 1.63 -10.62
CA ASP A 199 1.13 1.34 -10.26
C ASP A 199 1.62 2.06 -8.99
N THR A 200 0.72 2.45 -8.10
CA THR A 200 1.08 2.97 -6.77
C THR A 200 1.41 1.81 -5.82
N ALA A 201 2.47 1.98 -5.03
CA ALA A 201 2.95 1.01 -4.06
C ALA A 201 2.89 1.54 -2.63
N MET A 202 2.45 0.71 -1.69
CA MET A 202 2.38 1.04 -0.26
C MET A 202 3.04 -0.06 0.55
N ALA A 203 4.03 0.31 1.37
CA ALA A 203 4.69 -0.59 2.29
C ALA A 203 3.86 -0.81 3.56
N GLY A 204 4.19 -1.88 4.29
CA GLY A 204 3.34 -2.41 5.35
C GLY A 204 3.05 -1.41 6.48
N LEU A 205 1.96 -1.65 7.19
CA LEU A 205 1.43 -0.79 8.26
C LEU A 205 0.97 0.61 7.82
N SER A 206 0.92 0.89 6.52
CA SER A 206 0.39 2.16 6.03
C SER A 206 -1.13 2.22 6.22
N GLY A 207 -1.64 3.39 6.59
CA GLY A 207 -3.06 3.64 6.80
C GLY A 207 -3.55 4.85 6.01
N ILE A 208 -4.57 4.65 5.17
CA ILE A 208 -5.17 5.67 4.32
C ILE A 208 -6.61 5.92 4.78
N ALA A 209 -6.88 7.11 5.31
CA ALA A 209 -8.21 7.48 5.76
C ALA A 209 -9.16 7.84 4.61
N GLY A 210 -10.45 7.82 4.91
CA GLY A 210 -11.53 7.78 3.92
C GLY A 210 -11.56 8.95 2.94
N SER A 211 -12.09 8.69 1.75
CA SER A 211 -12.27 9.66 0.66
C SER A 211 -10.98 10.32 0.13
N THR A 212 -9.80 9.81 0.49
CA THR A 212 -8.53 10.27 -0.05
C THR A 212 -8.31 9.74 -1.46
N ARG A 213 -7.80 10.61 -2.34
CA ARG A 213 -7.50 10.28 -3.75
C ARG A 213 -6.00 10.33 -3.98
N ILE A 214 -5.44 9.22 -4.42
CA ILE A 214 -4.01 9.03 -4.66
C ILE A 214 -3.79 8.82 -6.15
N GLY A 215 -2.84 9.56 -6.71
CA GLY A 215 -2.43 9.48 -8.10
C GLY A 215 -1.70 8.20 -8.47
N ARG A 216 -1.13 8.20 -9.67
CA ARG A 216 -0.37 7.09 -10.26
C ARG A 216 1.08 7.10 -9.83
N GLY A 217 1.71 5.92 -9.78
CA GLY A 217 3.15 5.79 -9.53
C GLY A 217 3.62 6.36 -8.19
N CYS A 218 2.72 6.46 -7.20
CA CYS A 218 3.08 6.98 -5.88
C CYS A 218 3.74 5.88 -5.04
N THR A 219 4.53 6.29 -4.05
CA THR A 219 5.06 5.35 -3.05
C THR A 219 4.84 5.83 -1.63
N PHE A 220 4.46 4.92 -0.75
CA PHE A 220 4.29 5.18 0.68
C PHE A 220 5.22 4.25 1.46
N GLY A 221 6.23 4.81 2.12
CA GLY A 221 7.11 4.06 2.99
C GLY A 221 6.37 3.46 4.18
N GLY A 222 6.96 2.43 4.80
CA GLY A 222 6.28 1.65 5.84
C GLY A 222 5.76 2.51 6.99
N ALA A 223 4.59 2.15 7.51
CA ALA A 223 3.88 2.87 8.56
C ALA A 223 3.55 4.34 8.24
N SER A 224 3.33 4.69 6.97
CA SER A 224 2.83 6.01 6.60
C SER A 224 1.36 6.17 6.98
N GLY A 225 0.99 7.31 7.57
CA GLY A 225 -0.38 7.67 7.91
C GLY A 225 -0.88 8.82 7.07
N VAL A 226 -2.05 8.66 6.44
CA VAL A 226 -2.64 9.66 5.54
C VAL A 226 -4.04 10.04 6.04
N VAL A 227 -4.27 11.34 6.27
CA VAL A 227 -5.60 11.83 6.69
C VAL A 227 -6.62 11.73 5.56
N GLY A 228 -7.91 11.85 5.91
CA GLY A 228 -9.01 11.70 4.95
C GLY A 228 -9.24 12.96 4.12
N HIS A 229 -9.99 12.81 3.03
CA HIS A 229 -10.45 13.91 2.17
C HIS A 229 -9.33 14.77 1.54
N ILE A 230 -8.15 14.22 1.32
CA ILE A 230 -7.05 14.91 0.64
C ILE A 230 -6.75 14.32 -0.73
N LYS A 231 -5.94 15.05 -1.51
CA LYS A 231 -5.49 14.64 -2.83
C LYS A 231 -3.97 14.51 -2.87
N ILE A 232 -3.49 13.39 -3.37
CA ILE A 232 -2.08 13.13 -3.67
C ILE A 232 -1.97 13.04 -5.19
N GLY A 233 -1.15 13.90 -5.78
CA GLY A 233 -0.88 13.91 -7.22
C GLY A 233 -0.03 12.72 -7.65
N ASP A 234 0.24 12.62 -8.95
CA ASP A 234 1.04 11.53 -9.51
C ASP A 234 2.52 11.65 -9.11
N ASN A 235 3.21 10.50 -8.99
CA ASN A 235 4.64 10.40 -8.67
C ASN A 235 5.04 11.15 -7.39
N VAL A 236 4.21 11.03 -6.37
CA VAL A 236 4.47 11.52 -5.02
C VAL A 236 4.96 10.37 -4.15
N HIS A 237 6.07 10.59 -3.45
CA HIS A 237 6.78 9.57 -2.69
C HIS A 237 6.93 10.02 -1.24
N PHE A 238 6.43 9.22 -0.32
CA PHE A 238 6.57 9.46 1.11
C PHE A 238 7.58 8.50 1.73
N SER A 239 8.51 9.02 2.53
CA SER A 239 9.41 8.17 3.32
C SER A 239 8.66 7.37 4.38
N GLY A 240 9.32 6.38 4.98
CA GLY A 240 8.75 5.63 6.11
C GLY A 240 8.28 6.55 7.24
N GLN A 241 7.17 6.15 7.88
CA GLN A 241 6.55 6.87 9.00
C GLN A 241 6.12 8.31 8.68
N ALA A 242 5.86 8.62 7.41
CA ALA A 242 5.33 9.93 7.03
C ALA A 242 3.89 10.12 7.53
N LEU A 243 3.61 11.26 8.16
CA LEU A 243 2.27 11.72 8.54
C LEU A 243 1.81 12.78 7.55
N VAL A 244 0.89 12.40 6.65
CA VAL A 244 0.40 13.22 5.55
C VAL A 244 -0.91 13.87 5.95
N THR A 245 -0.85 15.16 6.30
CA THR A 245 -1.97 15.92 6.88
C THR A 245 -2.66 16.89 5.92
N ARG A 246 -2.20 16.95 4.67
CA ARG A 246 -2.72 17.86 3.63
C ARG A 246 -2.47 17.27 2.25
N SER A 247 -3.10 17.85 1.23
CA SER A 247 -2.87 17.47 -0.17
C SER A 247 -1.43 17.77 -0.62
N PHE A 248 -0.90 16.92 -1.49
CA PHE A 248 0.42 17.06 -2.13
C PHE A 248 0.26 16.81 -3.63
N GLU A 249 0.21 17.87 -4.44
CA GLU A 249 -0.03 17.75 -5.89
C GLU A 249 1.26 17.72 -6.71
N ARG A 250 2.36 18.23 -6.16
CA ARG A 250 3.64 18.30 -6.86
C ARG A 250 4.38 16.95 -6.75
N PRO A 251 4.82 16.35 -7.86
CA PRO A 251 5.68 15.16 -7.84
C PRO A 251 6.96 15.39 -7.02
N GLY A 252 7.44 14.34 -6.35
CA GLY A 252 8.68 14.39 -5.59
C GLY A 252 8.65 13.58 -4.30
N TYR A 253 9.72 13.73 -3.52
CA TYR A 253 9.91 13.03 -2.25
C TYR A 253 9.58 13.92 -1.06
N TYR A 254 8.77 13.40 -0.14
CA TYR A 254 8.32 14.07 1.07
C TYR A 254 8.60 13.20 2.29
N SER A 255 8.98 13.83 3.39
CA SER A 255 9.29 13.17 4.66
C SER A 255 8.67 13.92 5.81
N SER A 256 8.40 13.22 6.90
CA SER A 256 8.08 13.82 8.19
C SER A 256 8.62 12.97 9.32
N GLY A 257 8.64 13.53 10.53
CA GLY A 257 9.19 12.86 11.71
C GLY A 257 10.68 13.14 11.88
N LEU A 258 11.20 12.75 13.04
CA LEU A 258 12.60 12.88 13.40
C LEU A 258 13.24 11.50 13.42
N PRO A 259 14.48 11.34 12.92
CA PRO A 259 15.18 10.06 12.99
C PRO A 259 15.47 9.68 14.45
N ALA A 260 15.68 8.38 14.68
CA ALA A 260 16.11 7.89 15.98
C ALA A 260 17.48 8.46 16.36
N THR A 261 17.61 8.91 17.60
CA THR A 261 18.87 9.36 18.20
C THR A 261 19.03 8.73 19.59
N GLU A 262 20.20 8.88 20.22
CA GLU A 262 20.39 8.50 21.62
C GLU A 262 19.31 9.12 22.52
N ASN A 263 18.79 8.36 23.48
CA ASN A 263 17.59 8.70 24.25
C ASN A 263 17.70 10.06 24.95
N SER A 264 18.84 10.35 25.57
CA SER A 264 19.08 11.61 26.27
C SER A 264 19.12 12.78 25.28
N ALA A 265 19.75 12.60 24.12
CA ALA A 265 19.72 13.58 23.03
C ALA A 265 18.30 13.82 22.50
N TRP A 266 17.52 12.76 22.30
CA TRP A 266 16.13 12.85 21.84
C TRP A 266 15.26 13.62 22.84
N LYS A 267 15.32 13.28 24.14
CA LYS A 267 14.57 13.97 25.20
C LYS A 267 14.87 15.47 25.24
N ARG A 268 16.16 15.83 25.10
CA ARG A 268 16.58 17.24 25.03
C ARG A 268 16.02 17.94 23.78
N ALA A 269 16.06 17.29 22.62
CA ALA A 269 15.54 17.84 21.38
C ALA A 269 14.03 18.10 21.47
N VAL A 270 13.25 17.12 21.94
CA VAL A 270 11.78 17.24 22.07
C VAL A 270 11.39 18.30 23.11
N ALA A 271 12.13 18.42 24.22
CA ALA A 271 11.89 19.49 25.19
C ALA A 271 12.06 20.88 24.56
N ARG A 272 13.10 21.07 23.72
CA ARG A 272 13.33 22.34 23.01
C ARG A 272 12.24 22.66 22.00
N ILE A 273 11.70 21.66 21.30
CA ILE A 273 10.60 21.85 20.35
C ILE A 273 9.37 22.44 21.04
N ARG A 274 9.06 22.04 22.28
CA ARG A 274 7.93 22.59 23.05
C ARG A 274 8.09 24.09 23.37
N HIS A 275 9.32 24.59 23.42
CA HIS A 275 9.63 25.99 23.72
C HIS A 275 10.03 26.79 22.47
N LEU A 276 9.79 26.26 21.26
CA LEU A 276 10.26 26.89 20.03
C LEU A 276 9.64 28.27 19.80
N ASP A 277 8.38 28.46 20.18
CA ASP A 277 7.70 29.77 20.09
C ASP A 277 8.33 30.80 21.04
N ASP A 278 8.66 30.41 22.27
CA ASP A 278 9.36 31.27 23.23
C ASP A 278 10.76 31.66 22.72
N PHE A 279 11.47 30.72 22.11
CA PHE A 279 12.75 31.02 21.47
C PHE A 279 12.60 31.99 20.30
N ALA A 280 11.59 31.83 19.45
CA ALA A 280 11.33 32.75 18.35
C ALA A 280 11.01 34.18 18.84
N LYS A 281 10.20 34.30 19.90
CA LYS A 281 9.90 35.59 20.55
C LYS A 281 11.16 36.26 21.11
N ARG A 282 11.97 35.50 21.85
CA ARG A 282 13.24 35.99 22.42
C ARG A 282 14.23 36.40 21.33
N LEU A 283 14.33 35.64 20.24
CA LEU A 283 15.19 35.97 19.11
C LEU A 283 14.76 37.31 18.46
N LYS A 284 13.46 37.48 18.19
CA LYS A 284 12.91 38.73 17.64
C LYS A 284 13.16 39.94 18.56
N GLN A 285 13.07 39.75 19.88
CA GLN A 285 13.38 40.80 20.85
C GLN A 285 14.87 41.16 20.83
N LEU A 286 15.76 40.17 20.76
CA LEU A 286 17.20 40.40 20.63
C LEU A 286 17.55 41.12 19.33
N GLU A 287 16.98 40.71 18.19
CA GLU A 287 17.19 41.38 16.90
C GLU A 287 16.77 42.86 16.94
N LYS A 288 15.64 43.17 17.60
CA LYS A 288 15.19 44.54 17.82
C LYS A 288 16.20 45.35 18.63
N GLN A 289 16.66 44.81 19.76
CA GLN A 289 17.63 45.48 20.63
C GLN A 289 18.98 45.73 19.93
N VAL A 290 19.47 44.75 19.16
CA VAL A 290 20.70 44.89 18.38
C VAL A 290 20.56 46.00 17.33
N LYS A 291 19.42 46.07 16.63
CA LYS A 291 19.17 47.12 15.64
C LYS A 291 19.13 48.52 16.27
N GLU A 292 18.51 48.66 17.44
CA GLU A 292 18.48 49.92 18.19
C GLU A 292 19.89 50.34 18.63
N LEU A 293 20.70 49.41 19.13
CA LEU A 293 22.09 49.69 19.52
C LEU A 293 22.95 50.12 18.33
N LEU A 294 22.88 49.42 17.19
CA LEU A 294 23.66 49.76 15.99
C LEU A 294 23.21 51.08 15.35
N GLY A 295 21.91 51.37 15.38
CA GLY A 295 21.36 52.66 14.95
C GLY A 295 21.92 53.82 15.78
N ASN A 296 22.06 53.62 17.09
CA ASN A 296 22.61 54.63 18.01
C ASN A 296 24.13 54.80 17.87
N VAL A 297 24.86 53.80 17.38
CA VAL A 297 26.30 53.89 17.10
C VAL A 297 26.59 54.58 15.75
N SER A 298 25.61 54.59 14.83
CA SER A 298 25.75 55.14 13.48
C SER A 298 25.39 56.63 13.36
N GLN A 299 24.88 57.25 14.43
CA GLN A 299 24.73 58.71 14.50
C GLN A 299 25.96 59.27 15.24
N PRO A 300 26.86 60.02 14.56
CA PRO A 300 27.88 60.76 15.25
C PRO A 300 27.18 61.75 16.20
N LYS A 301 27.64 61.79 17.46
CA LYS A 301 27.30 62.90 18.34
C LYS A 301 28.03 64.13 17.81
N ASP A 302 27.28 65.02 17.16
CA ASP A 302 27.68 66.42 17.00
C ASP A 302 27.73 67.13 18.37
#